data_AF-I1SRW3-F1
#
_entry.id   AF-I1SRW3-F1
#
_cell.length_a   1.000
_cell.length_b   1.000
_cell.length_c   1.000
_cell.angle_alpha   90.00
_cell.angle_beta   90.00
_cell.angle_gamma   90.00
#
_symmetry.space_group_name_H-M   'P 1'
#
loop_
_entity.id
_entity.type
_entity.pdbx_description
1 polymer ?
#
loop_
_entity_poly.entity_id
_entity_poly.type
_entity_poly.pdbx_seq_one_letter_code
_entity_poly.pdbx_strand_id
1 'polypeptide(L)'
;TDNNAFVKGICLDCRKNRCNTLGYDIKKVRTGRSKKLYLQTGSRMPFKLFHYQFRIQFVNQMEMVDPSITISLTGTKEESGDLTIPINDKVSGNTTFTFLITLDKDLGDLMLLKFYWESSAVWRNMWNQLQTIFTWGKQVEKPKLTLGKISVKAGETQQRTSFCAMENDGQHVEESQEKVFVRCKENTTKTQKRL
;
A
#
# COMPACT_ATOMS: atom_id res chain seq x y z
N THR A 1 -20.57 7.04 -5.37
CA THR A 1 -19.13 6.71 -5.44
C THR A 1 -18.63 7.18 -6.77
N ASP A 2 -17.46 7.82 -6.78
CA ASP A 2 -16.83 8.41 -7.96
C ASP A 2 -15.63 7.54 -8.40
N ASN A 3 -15.28 7.58 -9.68
CA ASN A 3 -14.16 6.84 -10.25
C ASN A 3 -12.85 7.18 -9.53
N ASN A 4 -12.66 8.45 -9.15
CA ASN A 4 -11.49 8.90 -8.41
C ASN A 4 -11.31 8.17 -7.06
N ALA A 5 -12.41 7.91 -6.35
CA ALA A 5 -12.36 7.14 -5.10
C ALA A 5 -11.98 5.68 -5.33
N PHE A 6 -12.34 5.11 -6.49
CA PHE A 6 -11.91 3.76 -6.87
C PHE A 6 -10.41 3.73 -7.21
N VAL A 7 -9.91 4.68 -8.01
CA VAL A 7 -8.48 4.79 -8.35
C VAL A 7 -7.60 4.99 -7.12
N LYS A 8 -8.08 5.72 -6.11
CA LYS A 8 -7.41 5.83 -4.78
C LYS A 8 -7.50 4.56 -3.91
N GLY A 9 -8.08 3.48 -4.43
CA GLY A 9 -8.21 2.19 -3.75
C GLY A 9 -9.26 2.15 -2.65
N ILE A 10 -10.11 3.17 -2.47
CA ILE A 10 -11.07 3.24 -1.34
C ILE A 10 -12.21 2.22 -1.52
N CYS A 11 -12.54 1.84 -2.76
CA CYS A 11 -13.76 1.12 -3.12
C CYS A 11 -13.56 -0.38 -3.41
N LEU A 12 -12.92 -1.15 -2.52
CA LEU A 12 -12.67 -2.60 -2.70
C LEU A 12 -13.43 -3.53 -1.73
N ASP A 13 -14.50 -3.05 -1.09
CA ASP A 13 -15.35 -3.86 -0.19
C ASP A 13 -16.52 -4.52 -0.93
N CYS A 14 -16.68 -5.84 -0.80
CA CYS A 14 -17.75 -6.60 -1.43
C CYS A 14 -19.01 -6.76 -0.57
N ARG A 15 -18.96 -6.40 0.73
CA ARG A 15 -20.09 -6.57 1.66
C ARG A 15 -21.37 -5.90 1.14
N LYS A 16 -22.53 -6.51 1.40
CA LYS A 16 -23.86 -5.99 1.02
C LYS A 16 -24.00 -5.72 -0.50
N ASN A 17 -23.45 -6.62 -1.33
CA ASN A 17 -23.47 -6.52 -2.80
C ASN A 17 -22.87 -5.19 -3.31
N ARG A 18 -21.72 -4.81 -2.74
CA ARG A 18 -20.93 -3.65 -3.21
C ARG A 18 -19.99 -3.99 -4.37
N CYS A 19 -19.80 -5.27 -4.64
CA CYS A 19 -19.16 -5.79 -5.84
C CYS A 19 -20.09 -6.76 -6.58
N ASN A 20 -19.82 -7.02 -7.84
CA ASN A 20 -20.53 -7.97 -8.68
C ASN A 20 -19.62 -8.44 -9.82
N THR A 21 -20.00 -9.52 -10.50
CA THR A 21 -19.30 -10.01 -11.69
C THR A 21 -19.72 -9.19 -12.91
N LEU A 22 -18.75 -8.78 -13.73
CA LEU A 22 -19.00 -8.16 -15.03
C LEU A 22 -19.26 -9.25 -16.07
N GLY A 23 -20.36 -9.14 -16.83
CA GLY A 23 -20.69 -10.06 -17.92
C GLY A 23 -21.86 -10.99 -17.60
N TYR A 24 -21.84 -12.19 -18.19
CA TYR A 24 -22.95 -13.15 -18.15
C TYR A 24 -23.26 -13.67 -16.74
N ASP A 25 -22.22 -13.90 -15.92
CA ASP A 25 -22.35 -14.44 -14.55
C ASP A 25 -22.71 -13.38 -13.50
N ILE A 26 -23.35 -12.28 -13.93
CA ILE A 26 -23.77 -11.21 -13.02
C ILE A 26 -24.82 -11.69 -12.03
N LYS A 27 -24.61 -11.42 -10.74
CA LYS A 27 -25.63 -11.65 -9.72
C LYS A 27 -26.72 -10.58 -9.85
N LYS A 28 -27.93 -10.99 -10.22
CA LYS A 28 -29.11 -10.11 -10.31
C LYS A 28 -29.57 -9.73 -8.90
N VAL A 29 -29.25 -8.51 -8.46
CA VAL A 29 -29.63 -7.97 -7.14
C VAL A 29 -30.59 -6.80 -7.35
N ARG A 30 -31.81 -6.89 -6.79
CA ARG A 30 -32.77 -5.78 -6.81
C ARG A 30 -32.31 -4.68 -5.84
N THR A 31 -32.03 -3.49 -6.36
CA THR A 31 -31.62 -2.34 -5.55
C THR A 31 -32.62 -1.20 -5.74
N GLY A 32 -32.93 -0.46 -4.67
CA GLY A 32 -33.87 0.67 -4.74
C GLY A 32 -33.35 1.86 -5.56
N ARG A 33 -32.04 1.91 -5.85
CA ARG A 33 -31.39 2.89 -6.73
C ARG A 33 -30.34 2.18 -7.60
N SER A 34 -30.03 2.75 -8.76
CA SER A 34 -28.94 2.27 -9.62
C SER A 34 -27.59 2.40 -8.90
N LYS A 35 -26.72 1.39 -9.05
CA LYS A 35 -25.37 1.37 -8.48
C LYS A 35 -24.34 1.56 -9.59
N LYS A 36 -23.37 2.44 -9.36
CA LYS A 36 -22.17 2.54 -10.20
C LYS A 36 -21.08 1.65 -9.61
N LEU A 37 -20.51 0.78 -10.44
CA LEU A 37 -19.40 -0.12 -10.12
C LEU A 37 -18.22 0.21 -11.05
N TYR A 38 -17.00 0.02 -10.55
CA TYR A 38 -15.76 0.35 -11.25
C TYR A 38 -14.80 -0.83 -11.14
N LEU A 39 -14.02 -1.07 -12.19
CA LEU A 39 -12.94 -2.05 -12.26
C LEU A 39 -11.87 -1.56 -13.24
N GLN A 40 -10.64 -2.06 -13.13
CA GLN A 40 -9.64 -1.94 -14.19
C GLN A 40 -9.54 -3.26 -14.96
N THR A 41 -9.16 -3.16 -16.22
CA THR A 41 -9.00 -4.31 -17.12
C THR A 41 -7.68 -4.22 -17.88
N GLY A 42 -7.14 -5.37 -18.25
CA GLY A 42 -6.00 -5.44 -19.17
C GLY A 42 -6.35 -4.86 -20.54
N SER A 43 -5.31 -4.53 -21.32
CA SER A 43 -5.48 -4.03 -22.69
C SER A 43 -5.75 -5.14 -23.71
N ARG A 44 -5.49 -6.40 -23.34
CA ARG A 44 -5.64 -7.59 -24.18
C ARG A 44 -6.37 -8.69 -23.42
N MET A 45 -6.90 -9.65 -24.17
CA MET A 45 -7.56 -10.83 -23.61
C MET A 45 -6.51 -11.81 -23.04
N PRO A 46 -6.75 -12.44 -21.87
CA PRO A 46 -7.87 -12.25 -20.95
C PRO A 46 -7.81 -10.90 -20.20
N PHE A 47 -8.94 -10.19 -20.12
CA PHE A 47 -9.00 -8.81 -19.59
C PHE A 47 -8.97 -8.69 -18.06
N LYS A 48 -9.01 -9.81 -17.33
CA LYS A 48 -9.11 -9.84 -15.87
C LYS A 48 -7.81 -9.34 -15.23
N LEU A 49 -7.95 -8.44 -14.26
CA LEU A 49 -6.88 -8.04 -13.34
C LEU A 49 -7.28 -8.36 -11.90
N PHE A 50 -6.29 -8.50 -11.04
CA PHE A 50 -6.39 -8.66 -9.60
C PHE A 50 -6.13 -7.31 -8.93
N HIS A 51 -6.99 -6.92 -7.99
CA HIS A 51 -6.99 -5.59 -7.40
C HIS A 51 -6.50 -5.65 -5.95
N TYR A 52 -5.44 -4.92 -5.64
CA TYR A 52 -4.85 -4.86 -4.32
C TYR A 52 -4.94 -3.44 -3.75
N GLN A 53 -5.65 -3.29 -2.62
CA GLN A 53 -5.66 -2.05 -1.84
C GLN A 53 -4.44 -2.06 -0.92
N PHE A 54 -3.55 -1.10 -1.06
CA PHE A 54 -2.49 -0.87 -0.10
C PHE A 54 -2.88 0.24 0.86
N ARG A 55 -2.50 0.07 2.12
CA ARG A 55 -2.66 1.08 3.15
C ARG A 55 -1.41 1.11 4.02
N ILE A 56 -0.66 2.20 3.95
CA ILE A 56 0.63 2.39 4.61
C ILE A 56 0.53 3.64 5.49
N GLN A 57 0.82 3.48 6.78
CA GLN A 57 0.94 4.60 7.70
C GLN A 57 2.38 5.09 7.74
N PHE A 58 2.61 6.39 7.55
CA PHE A 58 3.90 7.02 7.71
C PHE A 58 3.91 7.77 9.03
N VAL A 59 4.84 7.39 9.91
CA VAL A 59 4.96 7.92 11.28
C VAL A 59 6.01 9.02 11.37
N ASN A 60 6.75 9.26 10.28
CA ASN A 60 7.86 10.20 10.24
C ASN A 60 7.50 11.57 10.85
N GLN A 61 8.42 12.19 11.59
CA GLN A 61 8.17 13.49 12.23
C GLN A 61 8.34 14.66 11.24
N MET A 62 8.97 14.40 10.09
CA MET A 62 9.28 15.41 9.07
C MET A 62 8.43 15.24 7.81
N GLU A 63 8.02 16.35 7.22
CA GLU A 63 7.26 16.38 5.97
C GLU A 63 8.18 16.10 4.78
N MET A 64 8.10 14.91 4.18
CA MET A 64 8.88 14.59 2.98
C MET A 64 8.14 15.01 1.72
N VAL A 65 8.83 15.70 0.82
CA VAL A 65 8.29 16.17 -0.46
C VAL A 65 8.62 15.14 -1.54
N ASP A 66 7.56 14.57 -2.12
CA ASP A 66 7.58 13.69 -3.30
C ASP A 66 8.61 12.54 -3.23
N PRO A 67 8.50 11.61 -2.24
CA PRO A 67 9.38 10.45 -2.21
C PRO A 67 9.04 9.48 -3.34
N SER A 68 10.07 8.92 -3.97
CA SER A 68 9.91 7.79 -4.89
C SER A 68 9.83 6.52 -4.06
N ILE A 69 8.69 5.80 -4.11
CA ILE A 69 8.51 4.55 -3.36
C ILE A 69 8.30 3.41 -4.34
N THR A 70 9.08 2.35 -4.15
CA THR A 70 8.97 1.10 -4.90
C THR A 70 8.61 -0.03 -3.95
N ILE A 71 7.59 -0.80 -4.29
CA ILE A 71 7.14 -1.95 -3.51
C ILE A 71 7.10 -3.19 -4.38
N SER A 72 7.48 -4.33 -3.82
CA SER A 72 7.27 -5.64 -4.43
C SER A 72 6.59 -6.59 -3.43
N LEU A 73 5.59 -7.33 -3.90
CA LEU A 73 4.88 -8.35 -3.14
C LEU A 73 5.32 -9.74 -3.58
N THR A 74 5.65 -10.59 -2.61
CA THR A 74 5.83 -12.03 -2.84
C THR A 74 4.65 -12.76 -2.25
N GLY A 75 3.92 -13.50 -3.08
CA GLY A 75 2.86 -14.41 -2.67
C GLY A 75 3.25 -15.87 -2.85
N THR A 76 2.34 -16.77 -2.45
CA THR A 76 2.52 -18.24 -2.56
C THR A 76 2.54 -18.76 -3.99
N LYS A 77 1.90 -18.07 -4.93
CA LYS A 77 1.84 -18.49 -6.33
C LYS A 77 2.86 -17.75 -7.18
N GLU A 78 2.91 -16.44 -7.03
CA GLU A 78 3.72 -15.55 -7.87
C GLU A 78 4.18 -14.31 -7.09
N GLU A 79 5.07 -13.53 -7.70
CA GLU A 79 5.55 -12.24 -7.22
C GLU A 79 5.02 -11.11 -8.10
N SER A 80 4.81 -9.91 -7.56
CA SER A 80 4.35 -8.78 -8.36
C SER A 80 5.42 -8.23 -9.29
N GLY A 81 6.70 -8.35 -8.93
CA GLY A 81 7.75 -7.48 -9.45
C GLY A 81 7.71 -6.09 -8.81
N ASP A 82 8.57 -5.19 -9.27
CA ASP A 82 8.71 -3.85 -8.70
C ASP A 82 7.59 -2.92 -9.17
N LEU A 83 6.91 -2.30 -8.22
CA LEU A 83 5.79 -1.40 -8.44
C LEU A 83 6.13 -0.03 -7.87
N THR A 84 6.34 0.95 -8.76
CA THR A 84 6.54 2.35 -8.36
C THR A 84 5.20 2.99 -8.03
N ILE A 85 5.13 3.63 -6.86
CA ILE A 85 3.91 4.22 -6.35
C ILE A 85 3.93 5.73 -6.63
N PRO A 86 2.93 6.26 -7.34
CA PRO A 86 2.80 7.70 -7.52
C PRO A 86 2.28 8.32 -6.22
N ILE A 87 3.18 8.88 -5.42
CA ILE A 87 2.83 9.71 -4.26
C ILE A 87 2.89 11.17 -4.71
N ASN A 88 1.72 11.75 -4.97
CA ASN A 88 1.59 13.13 -5.43
C ASN A 88 1.29 14.11 -4.28
N ASP A 89 1.14 13.60 -3.06
CA ASP A 89 0.83 14.39 -1.88
C ASP A 89 2.02 14.34 -0.91
N LYS A 90 2.27 15.44 -0.19
CA LYS A 90 3.33 15.51 0.82
C LYS A 90 3.14 14.42 1.87
N VAL A 91 4.20 13.67 2.16
CA VAL A 91 4.20 12.68 3.24
C VAL A 91 4.44 13.42 4.54
N SER A 92 3.36 13.82 5.22
CA SER A 92 3.43 14.44 6.55
C SER A 92 3.28 13.41 7.66
N GLY A 93 3.70 13.80 8.87
CA GLY A 93 3.73 12.90 10.01
C GLY A 93 2.37 12.38 10.43
N ASN A 94 2.32 11.07 10.69
CA ASN A 94 1.14 10.32 11.11
C ASN A 94 -0.01 10.32 10.09
N THR A 95 0.32 10.26 8.80
CA THR A 95 -0.67 10.12 7.73
C THR A 95 -0.74 8.68 7.21
N THR A 96 -1.92 8.28 6.75
CA THR A 96 -2.11 6.96 6.14
C THR A 96 -2.44 7.11 4.66
N PHE A 97 -1.55 6.65 3.81
CA PHE A 97 -1.77 6.65 2.37
C PHE A 97 -2.48 5.36 1.96
N THR A 98 -3.42 5.51 1.05
CA THR A 98 -4.15 4.40 0.45
C THR A 98 -4.06 4.52 -1.06
N PHE A 99 -3.72 3.43 -1.73
CA PHE A 99 -3.63 3.39 -3.19
C PHE A 99 -4.04 2.01 -3.70
N LEU A 100 -4.41 1.98 -4.98
CA LEU A 100 -4.80 0.78 -5.71
C LEU A 100 -3.64 0.32 -6.59
N ILE A 101 -3.33 -0.97 -6.53
CA ILE A 101 -2.47 -1.65 -7.51
C ILE A 101 -3.32 -2.70 -8.23
N THR A 102 -3.11 -2.85 -9.53
CA THR A 102 -3.69 -3.93 -10.32
C THR A 102 -2.62 -4.76 -11.01
N LEU A 103 -2.79 -6.08 -11.00
CA LEU A 103 -1.88 -7.05 -11.59
C LEU A 103 -2.67 -8.01 -12.48
N ASP A 104 -2.05 -8.53 -13.52
CA ASP A 104 -2.63 -9.54 -14.43
C ASP A 104 -2.50 -10.98 -13.91
N LYS A 105 -1.78 -11.17 -12.81
CA LYS A 105 -1.49 -12.46 -12.16
C LYS A 105 -2.04 -12.56 -10.74
N ASP A 106 -2.41 -13.77 -10.35
CA ASP A 106 -2.85 -14.08 -8.98
C ASP A 106 -1.63 -14.38 -8.11
N LEU A 107 -1.33 -13.50 -7.17
CA LEU A 107 -0.23 -13.72 -6.22
C LEU A 107 -0.53 -14.84 -5.21
N GLY A 108 -1.79 -15.24 -5.04
CA GLY A 108 -2.22 -16.15 -3.98
C GLY A 108 -2.13 -15.50 -2.59
N ASP A 109 -1.82 -16.30 -1.57
CA ASP A 109 -1.58 -15.79 -0.22
C ASP A 109 -0.32 -14.93 -0.16
N LEU A 110 -0.45 -13.67 0.26
CA LEU A 110 0.67 -12.74 0.37
C LEU A 110 1.56 -13.09 1.57
N MET A 111 2.88 -13.12 1.36
CA MET A 111 3.87 -13.58 2.34
C MET A 111 4.87 -12.49 2.72
N LEU A 112 5.46 -11.81 1.73
CA LEU A 112 6.49 -10.78 1.93
C LEU A 112 6.12 -9.50 1.20
N LEU A 113 6.59 -8.38 1.75
CA LEU A 113 6.54 -7.06 1.12
C LEU A 113 7.93 -6.47 1.19
N LYS A 114 8.53 -6.23 0.03
CA LYS A 114 9.77 -5.47 -0.13
C LYS A 114 9.41 -4.00 -0.30
N PHE A 115 10.07 -3.14 0.45
CA PHE A 115 9.86 -1.71 0.43
C PHE A 115 11.18 -1.01 0.18
N TYR A 116 11.18 -0.11 -0.78
CA TYR A 116 12.33 0.70 -1.15
C TYR A 116 11.87 2.14 -1.36
N TRP A 117 12.68 3.10 -0.95
CA TRP A 117 12.37 4.51 -1.17
C TRP A 117 13.61 5.34 -1.41
N GLU A 118 13.44 6.39 -2.22
CA GLU A 118 14.45 7.42 -2.47
C GLU A 118 13.85 8.80 -2.29
N SER A 119 14.65 9.74 -1.80
CA SER A 119 14.19 11.12 -1.69
C SER A 119 14.35 11.88 -3.00
N SER A 120 13.45 12.85 -3.21
CA SER A 120 13.56 13.77 -4.34
C SER A 120 14.81 14.65 -4.22
N ALA A 121 15.34 15.11 -5.35
CA ALA A 121 16.48 16.03 -5.36
C ALA A 121 16.21 17.30 -4.53
N VAL A 122 14.97 17.80 -4.55
CA VAL A 122 14.52 18.95 -3.75
C VAL A 122 14.63 18.64 -2.26
N TRP A 123 14.15 17.47 -1.82
CA TRP A 123 14.27 17.04 -0.43
C TRP A 123 15.73 16.86 -0.01
N ARG A 124 16.57 16.22 -0.83
CA ARG A 124 18.01 16.07 -0.52
C ARG A 124 18.68 17.42 -0.29
N ASN A 125 18.41 18.41 -1.15
CA ASN A 125 18.99 19.74 -1.00
C ASN A 125 18.55 20.40 0.31
N MET A 126 17.27 20.31 0.67
CA MET A 126 16.76 20.84 1.94
C MET A 126 17.34 20.11 3.16
N TRP A 127 17.49 18.78 3.09
CA TRP A 127 18.08 17.97 4.14
C TRP A 127 19.55 18.32 4.38
N ASN A 128 20.33 18.50 3.31
CA ASN A 128 21.72 18.93 3.40
C ASN A 128 21.84 20.30 4.09
N GLN A 129 20.93 21.25 3.82
CA GLN A 129 20.92 22.55 4.51
C GLN A 129 20.62 22.41 6.01
N LEU A 130 19.63 21.61 6.37
CA LEU A 130 19.32 21.34 7.79
C LEU A 130 20.51 20.67 8.50
N GLN A 131 21.17 19.72 7.86
CA GLN A 131 22.37 19.07 8.42
C GLN A 131 23.48 20.08 8.73
N THR A 132 23.75 21.05 7.85
CA THR A 132 24.79 22.06 8.11
C THR A 132 24.54 22.93 9.34
N ILE A 133 23.28 23.10 9.74
CA ILE A 133 22.89 23.89 10.92
C ILE A 133 23.00 23.06 12.20
N PHE A 134 22.63 21.77 12.16
CA PHE A 134 22.49 20.93 13.35
C PHE A 134 23.73 20.09 13.69
N THR A 135 24.64 19.81 12.75
CA THR A 135 25.78 18.92 12.97
C THR A 135 27.12 19.64 12.90
N TRP A 136 27.43 20.46 13.91
CA TRP A 136 28.80 20.91 14.16
C TRP A 136 29.61 19.72 14.70
N GLY A 137 30.12 18.86 13.81
CA GLY A 137 31.13 17.83 14.11
C GLY A 137 30.65 16.38 14.32
N LYS A 138 29.41 16.01 13.96
CA LYS A 138 28.94 14.59 13.99
C LYS A 138 28.65 14.05 12.60
N GLN A 139 28.83 12.73 12.45
CA GLN A 139 28.64 11.98 11.20
C GLN A 139 27.23 12.18 10.64
N VAL A 140 27.14 12.33 9.31
CA VAL A 140 25.91 12.62 8.57
C VAL A 140 25.02 11.37 8.53
N GLU A 141 23.92 11.36 9.29
CA GLU A 141 22.93 10.28 9.18
C GLU A 141 22.07 10.46 7.92
N LYS A 142 21.89 9.35 7.18
CA LYS A 142 20.96 9.29 6.05
C LYS A 142 19.53 9.54 6.54
N PRO A 143 18.68 10.20 5.75
CA PRO A 143 17.28 10.35 6.12
C PRO A 143 16.62 8.96 6.23
N LYS A 144 15.76 8.82 7.23
CA LYS A 144 15.07 7.56 7.58
C LYS A 144 13.57 7.78 7.51
N LEU A 145 12.86 6.80 6.97
CA LEU A 145 11.41 6.79 6.89
C LEU A 145 10.84 5.78 7.89
N THR A 146 10.06 6.25 8.85
CA THR A 146 9.38 5.37 9.81
C THR A 146 8.01 4.97 9.27
N LEU A 147 7.83 3.67 9.03
CA LEU A 147 6.56 3.10 8.59
C LEU A 147 5.81 2.50 9.77
N GLY A 148 4.56 2.89 9.97
CA GLY A 148 3.67 2.29 10.96
C GLY A 148 3.01 1.02 10.43
N LYS A 149 1.68 0.97 10.51
CA LYS A 149 0.94 -0.20 10.01
C LYS A 149 0.94 -0.26 8.47
N ILE A 150 1.38 -1.39 7.94
CA ILE A 150 1.25 -1.74 6.52
C ILE A 150 0.20 -2.82 6.38
N SER A 151 -0.80 -2.59 5.53
CA SER A 151 -1.84 -3.57 5.25
C SER A 151 -2.23 -3.59 3.78
N VAL A 152 -2.46 -4.79 3.26
CA VAL A 152 -2.88 -5.04 1.90
C VAL A 152 -4.20 -5.80 1.92
N LYS A 153 -5.16 -5.38 1.10
CA LYS A 153 -6.42 -6.11 0.89
C LYS A 153 -6.51 -6.57 -0.56
N ALA A 154 -6.65 -7.86 -0.76
CA ALA A 154 -7.01 -8.42 -2.06
C ALA A 154 -8.53 -8.23 -2.31
N GLY A 155 -8.88 -7.61 -3.42
CA GLY A 155 -10.26 -7.32 -3.82
C GLY A 155 -11.03 -8.58 -4.18
N GLU A 156 -10.40 -9.50 -4.88
CA GLU A 156 -11.03 -10.72 -5.40
C GLU A 156 -11.33 -11.73 -4.29
N THR A 157 -10.40 -11.93 -3.35
CA THR A 157 -10.56 -12.86 -2.22
C THR A 157 -11.12 -12.19 -0.96
N GLN A 158 -11.18 -10.86 -0.94
CA GLN A 158 -11.53 -10.04 0.24
C GLN A 158 -10.62 -10.24 1.46
N GLN A 159 -9.49 -10.95 1.31
CA GLN A 159 -8.51 -11.21 2.36
C GLN A 159 -7.73 -9.94 2.69
N ARG A 160 -7.42 -9.76 3.97
CA ARG A 160 -6.61 -8.65 4.48
C ARG A 160 -5.35 -9.21 5.13
N THR A 161 -4.20 -8.78 4.64
CA THR A 161 -2.89 -9.14 5.17
C THR A 161 -2.24 -7.90 5.79
N SER A 162 -1.62 -8.05 6.95
CA SER A 162 -0.79 -7.01 7.55
C SER A 162 0.66 -7.45 7.52
N PHE A 163 1.56 -6.50 7.30
CA PHE A 163 2.99 -6.73 7.20
C PHE A 163 3.71 -6.06 8.37
N CYS A 164 4.66 -6.80 8.95
CA CYS A 164 5.42 -6.45 10.14
C CYS A 164 6.91 -6.54 9.81
N ALA A 165 7.73 -5.69 10.42
CA ALA A 165 9.17 -5.82 10.34
C ALA A 165 9.61 -7.14 11.01
N MET A 166 10.75 -7.70 10.59
CA MET A 166 11.34 -8.85 11.26
C MET A 166 11.76 -8.47 12.70
N GLU A 167 11.81 -9.46 13.59
CA GLU A 167 12.26 -9.26 14.97
C GLU A 167 13.66 -8.60 14.96
N ASN A 168 13.82 -7.54 15.74
CA ASN A 168 15.01 -6.68 15.86
C ASN A 168 15.31 -5.69 14.71
N ASP A 169 14.58 -5.71 13.59
CA ASP A 169 14.89 -4.84 12.44
C ASP A 169 14.21 -3.45 12.52
N GLY A 170 13.31 -3.24 13.49
CA GLY A 170 12.59 -1.97 13.67
C GLY A 170 11.75 -1.56 12.45
N GLN A 171 11.09 -0.40 12.52
CA GLN A 171 10.17 0.09 11.46
C GLN A 171 10.76 1.21 10.59
N HIS A 172 12.07 1.45 10.72
CA HIS A 172 12.79 2.48 9.98
C HIS A 172 13.36 1.90 8.70
N VAL A 173 13.20 2.63 7.61
CA VAL A 173 13.82 2.33 6.31
C VAL A 173 14.78 3.47 5.99
N GLU A 174 16.07 3.18 5.82
CA GLU A 174 17.02 4.18 5.35
C GLU A 174 16.83 4.45 3.85
N GLU A 175 17.19 5.65 3.41
CA GLU A 175 17.14 6.01 2.00
C GLU A 175 18.00 5.08 1.14
N SER A 176 17.47 4.70 -0.03
CA SER A 176 18.08 3.83 -1.02
C SER A 176 18.47 2.44 -0.45
N GLN A 177 17.80 1.99 0.60
CA GLN A 177 17.91 0.62 1.11
C GLN A 177 16.58 -0.13 0.98
N GLU A 178 16.68 -1.39 0.58
CA GLU A 178 15.53 -2.30 0.57
C GLU A 178 15.27 -2.82 1.99
N LYS A 179 14.02 -2.75 2.44
CA LYS A 179 13.56 -3.36 3.68
C LYS A 179 12.48 -4.38 3.40
N VAL A 180 12.59 -5.54 4.03
CA VAL A 180 11.63 -6.64 3.88
C VAL A 180 10.71 -6.71 5.08
N PHE A 181 9.41 -6.68 4.82
CA PHE A 181 8.35 -6.92 5.80
C PHE A 181 7.73 -8.30 5.56
N VAL A 182 7.47 -9.01 6.66
CA VAL A 182 6.86 -10.34 6.65
C VAL A 182 5.40 -10.24 7.03
N ARG A 183 4.57 -11.18 6.57
CA ARG A 183 3.18 -11.32 7.04
C ARG A 183 3.16 -11.42 8.57
N CYS A 184 2.44 -10.52 9.22
CA CYS A 184 2.26 -10.56 10.67
C CYS A 184 1.54 -11.85 11.08
N LYS A 185 1.93 -12.45 12.21
CA LYS A 185 1.14 -13.51 12.84
C LYS A 185 -0.24 -12.93 13.20
N GLU A 186 -1.30 -13.67 12.91
CA GLU A 186 -2.64 -13.26 13.35
C GLU A 186 -2.70 -13.33 14.88
N ASN A 187 -2.75 -12.16 15.54
CA ASN A 187 -3.08 -12.12 16.95
C ASN A 187 -4.52 -12.61 17.11
N THR A 188 -4.70 -13.79 17.70
CA THR A 188 -5.97 -14.40 18.12
C THR A 188 -6.72 -13.61 19.19
N THR A 189 -6.36 -12.35 19.43
CA THR A 189 -7.09 -11.41 20.29
C THR A 189 -8.05 -10.55 19.45
N LYS A 190 -8.88 -11.18 18.61
CA LYS A 190 -10.19 -10.58 18.31
C LYS A 190 -11.05 -10.83 19.53
N THR A 191 -10.97 -9.90 20.48
CA THR A 191 -11.97 -9.77 21.54
C THR A 191 -13.33 -9.87 20.87
N GLN A 192 -14.09 -10.89 21.27
CA GLN A 192 -15.51 -10.98 21.02
C GLN A 192 -16.15 -9.71 21.59
N LYS A 193 -16.26 -8.65 20.79
CA LYS A 193 -17.28 -7.63 21.05
C LYS A 193 -18.60 -8.20 20.54
N ARG A 194 -19.12 -9.13 21.34
CA ARG A 194 -20.56 -9.33 21.50
C ARG A 194 -21.09 -8.09 22.21
N LEU A 195 -22.02 -7.41 21.57
CA LEU A 195 -23.30 -6.93 22.10
C LEU A 195 -24.09 -6.40 20.91
#